data_AF-A0A538HVP8-F1
#
_entry.id   AF-A0A538HVP8-F1
#
_cell.length_a   1.000
_cell.length_b   1.000
_cell.length_c   1.000
_cell.angle_alpha   90.00
_cell.angle_beta   90.00
_cell.angle_gamma   90.00
#
_symmetry.space_group_name_H-M   'P 1'
#
loop_
_entity.id
_entity.type
_entity.pdbx_description
1 polymer ?
#
loop_
_entity_poly.entity_id
_entity_poly.type
_entity_poly.pdbx_seq_one_letter_code
_entity_poly.pdbx_strand_id
1 'polypeptide(L)'
;MSLVVLAPLRLEALALRRGLCDPGSSVVRTGMGPARAKAAAERLATDRYRGPFAVAGVCGGVDPALRPGDVVVASALRTADGGEHELAGAEVLANAVRKLGLTCVTGTILSVERLERTARRAASGHAGIVGVDMESAWLAAAAGDGPLTVLRVVADAGGRSVYSPRTLLDGALALRALRRAAPALEEWARASGPRTILLAGPRSFCAGVERAIEVVERALGRRGAPIYVRKKEGTQARLIEDHTGLDPAWLSGKRTIGLTAGASAPERLVRQVIDELAGLGPVAVEDRTVAEESIQFNLPREVT
;
A
#
# COMPACT_ATOMS: atom_id res chain seq x y z
N MET A 1 -0.59 17.81 -5.13
CA MET A 1 0.65 17.74 -4.33
C MET A 1 1.74 17.19 -5.23
N SER A 2 2.94 17.76 -5.18
CA SER A 2 4.08 17.32 -5.99
C SER A 2 4.73 16.10 -5.37
N LEU A 3 4.80 14.98 -6.09
CA LEU A 3 5.54 13.79 -5.67
C LEU A 3 7.04 14.05 -5.70
N VAL A 4 7.77 13.61 -4.67
CA VAL A 4 9.23 13.61 -4.65
C VAL A 4 9.72 12.17 -4.64
N VAL A 5 10.35 11.74 -5.73
CA VAL A 5 10.90 10.38 -5.87
C VAL A 5 12.41 10.38 -5.62
N LEU A 6 12.85 9.57 -4.66
CA LEU A 6 14.22 9.41 -4.24
C LEU A 6 14.83 8.20 -4.93
N ALA A 7 15.81 8.45 -5.81
CA ALA A 7 16.47 7.45 -6.62
C ALA A 7 17.96 7.34 -6.29
N PRO A 8 18.44 6.22 -5.72
CA PRO A 8 19.86 6.04 -5.40
C PRO A 8 20.82 6.20 -6.59
N LEU A 9 20.48 5.66 -7.75
CA LEU A 9 21.34 5.58 -8.93
C LEU A 9 20.93 6.52 -10.06
N ARG A 10 21.92 6.86 -10.91
CA ARG A 10 21.67 7.69 -12.11
C ARG A 10 20.71 7.02 -13.08
N LEU A 11 20.87 5.71 -13.30
CA LEU A 11 20.04 4.95 -14.23
C LEU A 11 18.61 4.78 -13.71
N GLU A 12 18.43 4.56 -12.41
CA GLU A 12 17.11 4.56 -11.75
C GLU A 12 16.42 5.91 -11.91
N ALA A 13 17.13 7.01 -11.61
CA ALA A 13 16.60 8.35 -11.76
C ALA A 13 16.18 8.65 -13.21
N LEU A 14 16.96 8.19 -14.19
CA LEU A 14 16.61 8.32 -15.61
C LEU A 14 15.39 7.48 -15.98
N ALA A 15 15.30 6.24 -15.49
CA ALA A 15 14.16 5.37 -15.72
C ALA A 15 12.87 5.98 -15.16
N LEU A 16 12.92 6.49 -13.93
CA LEU A 16 11.80 7.15 -13.26
C LEU A 16 11.38 8.44 -13.98
N ARG A 17 12.32 9.33 -14.34
CA ARG A 17 12.02 10.55 -15.10
C ARG A 17 11.34 10.30 -16.45
N ARG A 18 11.63 9.15 -17.08
CA ARG A 18 11.00 8.73 -18.35
C ARG A 18 9.64 8.04 -18.15
N GLY A 19 9.32 7.63 -16.92
CA GLY A 19 8.10 6.91 -16.59
C GLY A 19 7.05 7.79 -15.89
N LEU A 20 7.48 8.80 -15.14
CA LEU A 20 6.62 9.81 -14.53
C LEU A 20 6.02 10.72 -15.61
N CYS A 21 4.74 11.04 -15.50
CA CYS A 21 4.00 11.83 -16.48
C CYS A 21 3.57 13.20 -15.93
N ASP A 22 3.47 13.36 -14.61
CA ASP A 22 3.08 14.62 -13.97
C ASP A 22 4.28 15.59 -13.94
N PRO A 23 4.18 16.79 -14.57
CA PRO A 23 5.23 17.81 -14.52
C PRO A 23 5.55 18.29 -13.11
N GLY A 24 4.62 18.13 -12.17
CA GLY A 24 4.81 18.44 -10.75
C GLY A 24 5.63 17.40 -9.98
N SER A 25 5.83 16.20 -10.55
CA SER A 25 6.67 15.16 -9.95
C SER A 25 8.16 15.48 -10.13
N SER A 26 8.95 15.28 -9.08
CA SER A 26 10.40 15.49 -9.11
C SER A 26 11.15 14.22 -8.77
N VAL A 27 12.28 13.99 -9.44
CA VAL A 27 13.19 12.86 -9.17
C VAL A 27 14.51 13.39 -8.64
N VAL A 28 14.79 13.10 -7.38
CA VAL A 28 16.02 13.47 -6.68
C VAL A 28 16.96 12.27 -6.67
N ARG A 29 18.14 12.45 -7.26
CA ARG A 29 19.21 11.47 -7.12
C ARG A 29 19.86 11.63 -5.74
N THR A 30 19.83 10.58 -4.95
CA THR A 30 20.36 10.59 -3.56
C THR A 30 21.78 10.05 -3.49
N GLY A 31 22.12 9.09 -4.36
CA GLY A 31 23.40 8.40 -4.33
C GLY A 31 23.31 7.08 -3.56
N MET A 32 24.08 6.10 -4.01
CA MET A 32 24.10 4.74 -3.44
C MET A 32 24.79 4.69 -2.08
N GLY A 33 24.22 3.89 -1.19
CA GLY A 33 24.77 3.53 0.12
C GLY A 33 24.30 4.40 1.29
N PRO A 34 24.47 3.89 2.54
CA PRO A 34 23.83 4.44 3.73
C PRO A 34 24.26 5.87 4.06
N ALA A 35 25.55 6.19 3.92
CA ALA A 35 26.05 7.55 4.20
C ALA A 35 25.43 8.59 3.27
N ARG A 36 25.28 8.28 1.98
CA ARG A 36 24.64 9.17 1.01
C ARG A 36 23.13 9.25 1.21
N ALA A 37 22.51 8.13 1.56
CA ALA A 37 21.09 8.08 1.89
C ALA A 37 20.77 8.98 3.10
N LYS A 38 21.52 8.86 4.20
CA LYS A 38 21.38 9.72 5.39
C LYS A 38 21.57 11.20 5.07
N ALA A 39 22.67 11.56 4.41
CA ALA A 39 22.94 12.94 4.02
C ALA A 39 21.87 13.51 3.06
N ALA A 40 21.32 12.67 2.16
CA ALA A 40 20.22 13.06 1.29
C ALA A 40 18.93 13.29 2.09
N ALA A 41 18.60 12.40 3.03
CA ALA A 41 17.43 12.54 3.89
C ALA A 41 17.49 13.82 4.73
N GLU A 42 18.61 14.11 5.38
CA GLU A 42 18.82 15.35 6.14
C GLU A 42 18.64 16.60 5.27
N ARG A 43 19.20 16.60 4.06
CA ARG A 43 19.04 17.70 3.11
C ARG A 43 17.58 17.88 2.65
N LEU A 44 16.86 16.78 2.48
CA LEU A 44 15.49 16.75 1.96
C LEU A 44 14.44 17.03 3.04
N ALA A 45 14.75 16.76 4.30
CA ALA A 45 13.91 17.10 5.46
C ALA A 45 13.74 18.62 5.67
N THR A 46 14.46 19.45 4.90
CA THR A 46 14.28 20.90 4.91
C THR A 46 13.00 21.33 4.18
N ASP A 47 12.39 22.44 4.62
CA ASP A 47 11.06 22.98 4.20
C ASP A 47 10.83 23.18 2.69
N ARG A 48 11.85 22.97 1.85
CA ARG A 48 11.78 23.14 0.40
C ARG A 48 10.99 22.05 -0.32
N TYR A 49 10.88 20.85 0.26
CA TYR A 49 10.18 19.72 -0.33
C TYR A 49 8.95 19.37 0.53
N ARG A 50 7.78 19.81 0.06
CA ARG A 50 6.47 19.53 0.69
C ARG A 50 5.68 18.60 -0.22
N GLY A 51 5.39 17.39 0.22
CA GLY A 51 4.59 16.43 -0.54
C GLY A 51 4.84 14.99 -0.12
N PRO A 52 4.12 14.03 -0.73
CA PRO A 52 4.38 12.62 -0.53
C PRO A 52 5.76 12.24 -1.09
N PHE A 53 6.50 11.44 -0.35
CA PHE A 53 7.81 10.92 -0.74
C PHE A 53 7.70 9.47 -1.20
N ALA A 54 8.43 9.12 -2.26
CA ALA A 54 8.62 7.75 -2.68
C ALA A 54 10.11 7.42 -2.78
N VAL A 55 10.56 6.34 -2.14
CA VAL A 55 11.88 5.76 -2.44
C VAL A 55 11.69 4.75 -3.55
N ALA A 56 12.36 4.95 -4.69
CA ALA A 56 12.20 4.06 -5.83
C ALA A 56 13.53 3.71 -6.50
N GLY A 57 13.74 2.42 -6.74
CA GLY A 57 15.00 1.94 -7.31
C GLY A 57 15.01 0.42 -7.50
N VAL A 58 16.19 -0.15 -7.68
CA VAL A 58 16.35 -1.61 -7.72
C VAL A 58 16.72 -2.16 -6.35
N CYS A 59 16.50 -3.46 -6.16
CA CYS A 59 16.94 -4.21 -4.98
C CYS A 59 17.37 -5.63 -5.37
N GLY A 60 17.99 -6.34 -4.42
CA GLY A 60 18.15 -7.78 -4.52
C GLY A 60 16.95 -8.50 -3.90
N GLY A 61 16.39 -9.47 -4.60
CA GLY A 61 15.29 -10.32 -4.14
C GLY A 61 15.78 -11.47 -3.27
N VAL A 62 15.18 -11.61 -2.09
CA VAL A 62 15.50 -12.66 -1.11
C VAL A 62 14.70 -13.93 -1.39
N ASP A 63 13.42 -13.77 -1.74
CA ASP A 63 12.51 -14.88 -1.99
C ASP A 63 12.89 -15.63 -3.30
N PRO A 64 13.05 -16.97 -3.27
CA PRO A 64 13.25 -17.79 -4.46
C PRO A 64 12.22 -17.64 -5.58
N ALA A 65 11.00 -17.24 -5.27
CA ALA A 65 9.91 -17.06 -6.22
C ALA A 65 10.04 -15.77 -7.03
N LEU A 66 10.77 -14.77 -6.52
CA LEU A 66 10.97 -13.51 -7.22
C LEU A 66 11.87 -13.67 -8.45
N ARG A 67 11.67 -12.81 -9.44
CA ARG A 67 12.40 -12.76 -10.71
C ARG A 67 12.85 -11.33 -11.01
N PRO A 68 13.91 -11.14 -11.80
CA PRO A 68 14.27 -9.81 -12.27
C PRO A 68 13.10 -9.11 -12.98
N GLY A 69 12.79 -7.89 -12.55
CA GLY A 69 11.63 -7.12 -13.03
C GLY A 69 10.37 -7.24 -12.17
N ASP A 70 10.30 -8.17 -11.21
CA ASP A 70 9.24 -8.18 -10.22
C ASP A 70 9.34 -6.96 -9.31
N VAL A 71 8.20 -6.38 -8.97
CA VAL A 71 8.10 -5.20 -8.10
C VAL A 71 7.86 -5.65 -6.67
N VAL A 72 8.56 -5.02 -5.75
CA VAL A 72 8.41 -5.14 -4.31
C VAL A 72 7.96 -3.78 -3.78
N VAL A 73 6.76 -3.71 -3.23
CA VAL A 73 6.31 -2.55 -2.46
C VAL A 73 6.57 -2.85 -0.98
N ALA A 74 7.30 -1.98 -0.30
CA ALA A 74 7.65 -2.26 1.09
C ALA A 74 6.44 -2.02 2.00
N SER A 75 6.09 -3.02 2.81
CA SER A 75 5.15 -2.87 3.93
C SER A 75 5.86 -2.52 5.25
N ALA A 76 7.17 -2.76 5.30
CA ALA A 76 8.05 -2.31 6.37
C ALA A 76 9.48 -2.20 5.87
N LEU A 77 10.28 -1.39 6.56
CA LEU A 77 11.71 -1.27 6.37
C LEU A 77 12.41 -1.73 7.63
N ARG A 78 13.51 -2.46 7.45
CA ARG A 78 14.39 -2.85 8.56
C ARG A 78 15.82 -2.46 8.28
N THR A 79 16.61 -2.29 9.33
CA THR A 79 18.05 -2.15 9.27
C THR A 79 18.74 -3.32 9.97
N ALA A 80 20.00 -3.61 9.61
CA ALA A 80 20.76 -4.71 10.19
C ALA A 80 21.04 -4.56 11.70
N ASP A 81 21.00 -3.33 12.22
CA ASP A 81 21.11 -2.99 13.63
C ASP A 81 19.77 -3.03 14.39
N GLY A 82 18.70 -3.49 13.74
CA GLY A 82 17.39 -3.73 14.38
C GLY A 82 16.41 -2.57 14.34
N GLY A 83 16.72 -1.49 13.60
CA GLY A 83 15.74 -0.45 13.32
C GLY A 83 14.60 -0.96 12.46
N GLU A 84 13.37 -0.55 12.77
CA GLU A 84 12.15 -0.96 12.06
C GLU A 84 11.26 0.26 11.81
N HIS A 85 10.67 0.31 10.63
CA HIS A 85 9.74 1.35 10.21
C HIS A 85 8.61 0.73 9.39
N GLU A 86 7.40 0.74 9.93
CA GLU A 86 6.22 0.25 9.21
C GLU A 86 5.77 1.25 8.16
N LEU A 87 5.35 0.73 7.00
CA LEU A 87 4.83 1.50 5.89
C LEU A 87 3.41 1.06 5.61
N ALA A 88 2.47 1.66 6.33
CA ALA A 88 1.06 1.52 6.02
C ALA A 88 0.76 2.06 4.61
N GLY A 89 -0.29 1.57 3.95
CA GLY A 89 -0.66 2.01 2.60
C GLY A 89 0.11 1.30 1.47
N ALA A 90 0.86 0.25 1.81
CA ALA A 90 1.63 -0.54 0.85
C ALA A 90 0.73 -1.24 -0.18
N GLU A 91 -0.44 -1.75 0.24
CA GLU A 91 -1.34 -2.44 -0.68
C GLU A 91 -2.01 -1.48 -1.67
N VAL A 92 -2.23 -0.23 -1.25
CA VAL A 92 -2.74 0.82 -2.14
C VAL A 92 -1.80 1.04 -3.33
N LEU A 93 -0.48 1.16 -3.08
CA LEU A 93 0.49 1.26 -4.17
C LEU A 93 0.62 -0.06 -4.94
N ALA A 94 0.66 -1.20 -4.24
CA ALA A 94 0.78 -2.51 -4.89
C ALA A 94 -0.35 -2.76 -5.90
N ASN A 95 -1.58 -2.35 -5.58
CA ASN A 95 -2.71 -2.44 -6.51
C ASN A 95 -2.54 -1.55 -7.74
N ALA A 96 -2.06 -0.31 -7.58
CA ALA A 96 -1.73 0.53 -8.72
C ALA A 96 -0.66 -0.10 -9.62
N VAL A 97 0.35 -0.75 -9.03
CA VAL A 97 1.37 -1.49 -9.79
C VAL A 97 0.77 -2.69 -10.52
N ARG A 98 -0.05 -3.51 -9.85
CA ARG A 98 -0.69 -4.71 -10.44
C ARG A 98 -1.56 -4.35 -11.64
N LYS A 99 -2.29 -3.23 -11.58
CA LYS A 99 -3.09 -2.70 -12.71
C LYS A 99 -2.27 -2.36 -13.95
N LEU A 100 -0.99 -2.04 -13.80
CA LEU A 100 -0.07 -1.82 -14.92
C LEU A 100 0.43 -3.13 -15.56
N GLY A 101 -0.10 -4.27 -15.11
CA GLY A 101 0.26 -5.61 -15.57
C GLY A 101 1.67 -6.01 -15.13
N LEU A 102 2.11 -5.53 -13.97
CA LEU A 102 3.40 -5.88 -13.38
C LEU A 102 3.18 -6.85 -12.21
N THR A 103 4.04 -7.87 -12.11
CA THR A 103 4.11 -8.71 -10.93
C THR A 103 4.52 -7.86 -9.74
N CYS A 104 3.74 -7.89 -8.66
CA CYS A 104 3.98 -7.09 -7.47
C CYS A 104 3.71 -7.90 -6.21
N VAL A 105 4.69 -7.89 -5.31
CA VAL A 105 4.56 -8.40 -3.93
C VAL A 105 4.70 -7.26 -2.94
N THR A 106 4.11 -7.43 -1.77
CA THR A 106 4.30 -6.58 -0.60
C THR A 106 5.13 -7.32 0.44
N GLY A 107 5.98 -6.61 1.16
CA GLY A 107 6.78 -7.24 2.24
C GLY A 107 7.87 -6.35 2.79
N THR A 108 8.64 -6.88 3.73
CA THR A 108 9.70 -6.11 4.40
C THR A 108 10.96 -6.01 3.54
N ILE A 109 11.52 -4.81 3.45
CA ILE A 109 12.83 -4.57 2.83
C ILE A 109 13.87 -4.37 3.93
N LEU A 110 14.91 -5.22 3.93
CA LEU A 110 16.07 -5.06 4.79
C LEU A 110 17.08 -4.15 4.09
N SER A 111 17.43 -3.07 4.76
CA SER A 111 18.42 -2.15 4.26
C SER A 111 19.75 -2.46 4.99
N VAL A 112 20.84 -2.65 4.25
CA VAL A 112 22.17 -3.04 4.78
C VAL A 112 23.27 -2.04 4.45
N GLU A 113 24.36 -2.02 5.23
CA GLU A 113 25.46 -1.07 5.00
C GLU A 113 26.31 -1.38 3.77
N ARG A 114 26.43 -2.66 3.44
CA ARG A 114 27.18 -3.17 2.28
C ARG A 114 26.40 -4.30 1.66
N LEU A 115 26.33 -4.30 0.33
CA LEU A 115 25.75 -5.43 -0.38
C LEU A 115 26.66 -6.64 -0.17
N GLU A 116 26.12 -7.66 0.50
CA GLU A 116 26.73 -8.98 0.52
C GLU A 116 26.81 -9.56 -0.90
N ARG A 117 27.55 -10.66 -1.06
CA ARG A 117 27.63 -11.36 -2.35
C ARG A 117 26.25 -11.70 -2.94
N THR A 118 25.25 -11.86 -2.07
CA THR A 118 23.86 -12.10 -2.45
C THR A 118 22.88 -11.49 -1.44
N ALA A 119 21.69 -11.12 -1.90
CA ALA A 119 20.62 -10.61 -1.04
C ALA A 119 20.18 -11.61 0.05
N ARG A 120 20.09 -12.90 -0.29
CA ARG A 120 19.75 -13.95 0.70
C ARG A 120 20.73 -14.02 1.85
N ARG A 121 22.03 -13.88 1.55
CA ARG A 121 23.06 -13.90 2.59
C ARG A 121 22.92 -12.68 3.50
N ALA A 122 22.65 -11.51 2.94
CA ALA A 122 22.37 -10.30 3.72
C ALA A 122 21.13 -10.46 4.62
N ALA A 123 20.07 -11.10 4.12
CA ALA A 123 18.84 -11.34 4.88
C ALA A 123 18.90 -12.57 5.81
N SER A 124 20.03 -13.27 5.87
CA SER A 124 20.17 -14.45 6.74
C SER A 124 19.87 -14.06 8.20
N GLY A 125 19.05 -14.85 8.89
CA GLY A 125 18.61 -14.56 10.26
C GLY A 125 17.45 -13.58 10.38
N HIS A 126 16.92 -13.04 9.27
CA HIS A 126 15.80 -12.11 9.28
C HIS A 126 14.57 -12.76 8.63
N ALA A 127 13.56 -13.10 9.44
CA ALA A 127 12.30 -13.64 8.95
C ALA A 127 11.45 -12.56 8.25
N GLY A 128 10.76 -12.92 7.17
CA GLY A 128 9.81 -12.04 6.46
C GLY A 128 10.42 -11.02 5.49
N ILE A 129 11.75 -11.01 5.33
CA ILE A 129 12.41 -10.12 4.37
C ILE A 129 12.20 -10.63 2.94
N VAL A 130 11.66 -9.78 2.07
CA VAL A 130 11.44 -10.08 0.65
C VAL A 130 12.51 -9.46 -0.26
N GLY A 131 13.12 -8.35 0.18
CA GLY A 131 14.12 -7.62 -0.59
C GLY A 131 15.22 -7.01 0.27
N VAL A 132 16.39 -6.79 -0.34
CA VAL A 132 17.53 -6.13 0.29
C VAL A 132 18.02 -4.97 -0.57
N ASP A 133 18.27 -3.82 0.05
CA ASP A 133 18.95 -2.69 -0.57
C ASP A 133 19.91 -2.00 0.41
N MET A 134 20.44 -0.83 0.04
CA MET A 134 21.39 -0.08 0.86
C MET A 134 20.90 1.33 1.22
N GLU A 135 19.63 1.66 0.98
CA GLU A 135 19.16 3.04 1.09
C GLU A 135 17.75 3.22 1.68
N SER A 136 16.82 2.26 1.54
CA SER A 136 15.40 2.53 1.81
C SER A 136 15.13 2.98 3.24
N ALA A 137 15.61 2.24 4.25
CA ALA A 137 15.38 2.58 5.64
C ALA A 137 15.94 3.97 6.03
N TRP A 138 17.06 4.38 5.44
CA TRP A 138 17.68 5.68 5.73
C TRP A 138 17.02 6.83 4.99
N LEU A 139 16.56 6.59 3.75
CA LEU A 139 15.82 7.58 2.99
C LEU A 139 14.41 7.81 3.52
N ALA A 140 13.86 6.87 4.30
CA ALA A 140 12.56 7.03 4.95
C ALA A 140 12.49 8.30 5.82
N ALA A 141 13.60 8.65 6.49
CA ALA A 141 13.70 9.85 7.30
C ALA A 141 13.46 11.16 6.53
N ALA A 142 13.58 11.16 5.19
CA ALA A 142 13.31 12.32 4.36
C ALA A 142 11.83 12.77 4.41
N ALA A 143 10.91 11.83 4.66
CA ALA A 143 9.48 12.12 4.69
C ALA A 143 9.01 12.74 6.02
N GLY A 144 9.77 12.59 7.11
CA GLY A 144 9.30 12.92 8.45
C GLY A 144 8.00 12.19 8.76
N ASP A 145 6.99 12.93 9.23
CA ASP A 145 5.62 12.42 9.46
C ASP A 145 4.75 12.46 8.19
N GLY A 146 5.32 12.84 7.05
CA GLY A 146 4.62 12.90 5.77
C GLY A 146 4.40 11.52 5.14
N PRO A 147 3.49 11.40 4.16
CA PRO A 147 3.27 10.15 3.46
C PRO A 147 4.55 9.65 2.78
N LEU A 148 4.89 8.38 3.03
CA LEU A 148 6.06 7.71 2.49
C LEU A 148 5.65 6.37 1.88
N THR A 149 6.19 6.07 0.70
CA THR A 149 6.15 4.71 0.14
C THR A 149 7.51 4.30 -0.38
N VAL A 150 7.73 2.99 -0.49
CA VAL A 150 8.96 2.43 -1.04
C VAL A 150 8.62 1.38 -2.08
N LEU A 151 9.13 1.58 -3.30
CA LEU A 151 8.97 0.67 -4.42
C LEU A 151 10.36 0.24 -4.91
N ARG A 152 10.67 -1.05 -4.78
CA ARG A 152 11.89 -1.62 -5.33
C ARG A 152 11.59 -2.60 -6.44
N VAL A 153 12.47 -2.68 -7.43
CA VAL A 153 12.38 -3.68 -8.50
C VAL A 153 13.54 -4.65 -8.37
N VAL A 154 13.24 -5.93 -8.37
CA VAL A 154 14.25 -6.98 -8.24
C VAL A 154 15.17 -6.94 -9.46
N ALA A 155 16.48 -6.74 -9.22
CA ALA A 155 17.53 -6.80 -10.24
C ALA A 155 18.40 -8.06 -10.13
N ASP A 156 18.46 -8.68 -8.95
CA ASP A 156 19.08 -9.99 -8.73
C ASP A 156 18.13 -10.82 -7.88
N ALA A 157 17.66 -11.95 -8.42
CA ALA A 157 16.74 -12.83 -7.71
C ALA A 157 17.44 -14.12 -7.25
N GLY A 158 17.41 -14.34 -5.93
CA GLY A 158 17.60 -15.67 -5.39
C GLY A 158 19.03 -16.16 -5.24
N GLY A 159 20.01 -15.28 -5.03
CA GLY A 159 21.34 -15.71 -4.59
C GLY A 159 22.41 -15.76 -5.67
N ARG A 160 22.27 -15.02 -6.77
CA ARG A 160 23.23 -15.08 -7.88
C ARG A 160 24.23 -13.92 -7.78
N SER A 161 25.42 -14.12 -8.35
CA SER A 161 26.49 -13.15 -8.20
C SER A 161 26.26 -11.90 -9.06
N VAL A 162 26.53 -10.72 -8.48
CA VAL A 162 26.53 -9.40 -9.13
C VAL A 162 27.50 -9.31 -10.33
N TYR A 163 28.43 -10.26 -10.49
CA TYR A 163 29.52 -10.21 -11.47
C TYR A 163 29.27 -11.01 -12.76
N SER A 164 28.03 -11.41 -13.06
CA SER A 164 27.74 -12.17 -14.29
C SER A 164 27.38 -11.26 -15.47
N PRO A 165 27.65 -11.66 -16.73
CA PRO A 165 27.18 -10.92 -17.91
C PRO A 165 25.64 -10.78 -17.95
N ARG A 166 24.91 -11.70 -17.32
CA ARG A 166 23.45 -11.66 -17.20
C ARG A 166 22.96 -10.59 -16.23
N THR A 167 23.78 -10.15 -15.28
CA THR A 167 23.44 -9.08 -14.33
C THR A 167 23.14 -7.76 -15.05
N LEU A 168 23.75 -7.52 -16.22
CA LEU A 168 23.42 -6.37 -17.05
C LEU A 168 22.02 -6.49 -17.69
N LEU A 169 21.64 -7.68 -18.13
CA LEU A 169 20.30 -7.95 -18.68
C LEU A 169 19.23 -7.85 -17.60
N ASP A 170 19.47 -8.47 -16.44
CA ASP A 170 18.56 -8.46 -15.31
C ASP A 170 18.38 -7.02 -14.77
N GLY A 171 19.47 -6.24 -14.71
CA GLY A 171 19.42 -4.81 -14.40
C GLY A 171 18.63 -4.01 -15.44
N ALA A 172 18.77 -4.31 -16.74
CA ALA A 172 17.99 -3.64 -17.78
C ALA A 172 16.49 -3.97 -17.69
N LEU A 173 16.13 -5.23 -17.39
CA LEU A 173 14.76 -5.66 -17.12
C LEU A 173 14.18 -4.93 -15.90
N ALA A 174 14.94 -4.87 -14.80
CA ALA A 174 14.55 -4.15 -13.60
C ALA A 174 14.31 -2.66 -13.87
N LEU A 175 15.21 -1.99 -14.59
CA LEU A 175 15.03 -0.58 -14.97
C LEU A 175 13.83 -0.36 -15.90
N ARG A 176 13.55 -1.32 -16.80
CA ARG A 176 12.35 -1.26 -17.66
C ARG A 176 11.07 -1.40 -16.84
N ALA A 177 11.04 -2.31 -15.88
CA ALA A 177 9.92 -2.47 -14.96
C ALA A 177 9.76 -1.26 -14.05
N LEU A 178 10.85 -0.69 -13.52
CA LEU A 178 10.85 0.54 -12.72
C LEU A 178 10.24 1.71 -13.50
N ARG A 179 10.63 1.90 -14.76
CA ARG A 179 10.02 2.91 -15.65
C ARG A 179 8.53 2.66 -15.86
N ARG A 180 8.12 1.40 -16.03
CA ARG A 180 6.70 1.04 -16.21
C ARG A 180 5.88 1.21 -14.93
N ALA A 181 6.49 1.07 -13.76
CA ALA A 181 5.83 1.21 -12.47
C ALA A 181 5.69 2.68 -12.01
N ALA A 182 6.47 3.60 -12.58
CA ALA A 182 6.49 5.01 -12.18
C ALA A 182 5.11 5.70 -12.16
N PRO A 183 4.17 5.47 -13.11
CA PRO A 183 2.82 6.04 -13.02
C PRO A 183 2.03 5.63 -11.77
N ALA A 184 2.29 4.44 -11.21
CA ALA A 184 1.63 4.00 -9.98
C ALA A 184 2.04 4.86 -8.77
N LEU A 185 3.29 5.37 -8.75
CA LEU A 185 3.74 6.30 -7.72
C LEU A 185 2.97 7.62 -7.77
N GLU A 186 2.66 8.11 -8.98
CA GLU A 186 1.86 9.34 -9.15
C GLU A 186 0.41 9.13 -8.76
N GLU A 187 -0.15 7.95 -9.04
CA GLU A 187 -1.50 7.59 -8.61
C GLU A 187 -1.59 7.51 -7.09
N TRP A 188 -0.63 6.85 -6.44
CA TRP A 188 -0.49 6.82 -4.99
C TRP A 188 -0.31 8.22 -4.40
N ALA A 189 0.53 9.07 -5.02
CA ALA A 189 0.74 10.44 -4.58
C ALA A 189 -0.52 11.31 -4.68
N ARG A 190 -1.32 11.16 -5.75
CA ARG A 190 -2.62 11.83 -5.90
C ARG A 190 -3.65 11.33 -4.88
N ALA A 191 -3.52 10.07 -4.48
CA ALA A 191 -4.27 9.47 -3.37
C ALA A 191 -3.68 9.81 -2.00
N SER A 192 -2.60 10.58 -1.88
CA SER A 192 -2.04 10.98 -0.58
C SER A 192 -2.62 12.32 -0.10
N GLY A 193 -2.85 12.44 1.20
CA GLY A 193 -3.37 13.66 1.83
C GLY A 193 -4.26 13.40 3.04
N PRO A 194 -4.58 14.47 3.82
CA PRO A 194 -5.39 14.36 5.03
C PRO A 194 -6.85 14.01 4.72
N ARG A 195 -7.45 13.15 5.56
CA ARG A 195 -8.82 12.65 5.36
C ARG A 195 -9.62 12.48 6.65
N THR A 196 -10.93 12.54 6.49
CA THR A 196 -11.91 12.14 7.51
C THR A 196 -12.61 10.86 7.07
N ILE A 197 -12.56 9.83 7.91
CA ILE A 197 -13.34 8.60 7.74
C ILE A 197 -14.60 8.72 8.58
N LEU A 198 -15.76 8.67 7.92
CA LEU A 198 -17.06 8.55 8.57
C LEU A 198 -17.36 7.05 8.73
N LEU A 199 -17.13 6.53 9.92
CA LEU A 199 -17.33 5.13 10.24
C LEU A 199 -18.78 4.90 10.65
N ALA A 200 -19.55 4.26 9.79
CA ALA A 200 -20.98 4.03 10.03
C ALA A 200 -21.18 2.93 11.08
N GLY A 201 -22.00 3.22 12.10
CA GLY A 201 -22.47 2.25 13.10
C GLY A 201 -24.01 2.12 13.13
N PRO A 202 -24.55 1.01 13.68
CA PRO A 202 -23.84 -0.15 14.25
C PRO A 202 -23.24 -1.09 13.18
N ARG A 203 -22.15 -1.79 13.52
CA ARG A 203 -21.43 -2.77 12.65
C ARG A 203 -21.58 -4.21 13.13
N SER A 204 -22.02 -4.37 14.38
CA SER A 204 -22.35 -5.63 15.03
C SER A 204 -23.86 -5.84 15.01
N PHE A 205 -24.26 -7.11 14.88
CA PHE A 205 -25.62 -7.66 14.79
C PHE A 205 -26.24 -7.71 13.40
N CYS A 206 -26.24 -8.92 12.83
CA CYS A 206 -27.52 -9.63 12.74
C CYS A 206 -27.37 -11.14 12.44
N ALA A 207 -27.47 -11.98 13.47
CA ALA A 207 -28.06 -13.32 13.31
C ALA A 207 -29.52 -13.22 12.80
N GLY A 208 -30.13 -12.03 12.90
CA GLY A 208 -31.41 -11.69 12.29
C GLY A 208 -31.37 -11.33 10.81
N VAL A 209 -30.20 -11.09 10.18
CA VAL A 209 -30.09 -10.79 8.73
C VAL A 209 -30.08 -12.08 7.94
N GLU A 210 -29.43 -13.14 8.42
CA GLU A 210 -29.64 -14.48 7.87
C GLU A 210 -31.13 -14.86 7.94
N ARG A 211 -31.77 -14.59 9.09
CA ARG A 211 -33.21 -14.85 9.26
C ARG A 211 -34.11 -13.90 8.46
N ALA A 212 -33.72 -12.65 8.25
CA ALA A 212 -34.47 -11.68 7.45
C ALA A 212 -34.32 -11.98 5.95
N ILE A 213 -33.14 -12.40 5.49
CA ILE A 213 -32.92 -12.95 4.15
C ILE A 213 -33.79 -14.19 3.97
N GLU A 214 -33.76 -15.14 4.92
CA GLU A 214 -34.60 -16.34 4.87
C GLU A 214 -36.11 -16.02 4.86
N VAL A 215 -36.56 -15.04 5.63
CA VAL A 215 -37.95 -14.57 5.65
C VAL A 215 -38.34 -13.87 4.35
N VAL A 216 -37.44 -13.06 3.77
CA VAL A 216 -37.66 -12.39 2.49
C VAL A 216 -37.69 -13.41 1.35
N GLU A 217 -36.80 -14.40 1.34
CA GLU A 217 -36.82 -15.51 0.38
C GLU A 217 -38.11 -16.34 0.46
N ARG A 218 -38.56 -16.68 1.68
CA ARG A 218 -39.85 -17.35 1.90
C ARG A 218 -41.05 -16.49 1.49
N ALA A 219 -40.99 -15.17 1.69
CA ALA A 219 -42.04 -14.24 1.29
C ALA A 219 -42.10 -14.08 -0.24
N LEU A 220 -40.94 -13.99 -0.91
CA LEU A 220 -40.84 -13.94 -2.37
C LEU A 220 -41.34 -15.25 -3.00
N GLY A 221 -41.02 -16.40 -2.41
CA GLY A 221 -41.55 -17.69 -2.83
C GLY A 221 -43.08 -17.82 -2.71
N ARG A 222 -43.72 -17.00 -1.87
CA ARG A 222 -45.18 -16.97 -1.69
C ARG A 222 -45.88 -15.84 -2.45
N ARG A 223 -45.21 -14.72 -2.73
CA ARG A 223 -45.87 -13.47 -3.17
C ARG A 223 -45.26 -12.79 -4.41
N GLY A 224 -44.12 -13.26 -4.92
CA GLY A 224 -43.45 -12.67 -6.09
C GLY A 224 -42.82 -11.29 -5.84
N ALA A 225 -42.06 -10.79 -6.83
CA ALA A 225 -41.28 -9.55 -6.75
C ALA A 225 -42.09 -8.26 -7.07
N PRO A 226 -41.62 -7.03 -6.70
CA PRO A 226 -40.34 -6.70 -6.02
C PRO A 226 -40.43 -5.90 -4.71
N ILE A 227 -39.48 -6.14 -3.79
CA ILE A 227 -39.11 -5.25 -2.67
C ILE A 227 -37.87 -4.45 -3.10
N TYR A 228 -37.85 -3.14 -2.84
CA TYR A 228 -36.79 -2.22 -3.27
C TYR A 228 -35.82 -1.85 -2.14
N VAL A 229 -34.51 -1.83 -2.43
CA VAL A 229 -33.48 -1.23 -1.57
C VAL A 229 -32.96 0.04 -2.22
N ARG A 230 -32.99 1.14 -1.46
CA ARG A 230 -32.71 2.50 -1.94
C ARG A 230 -31.22 2.75 -2.12
N LYS A 231 -30.82 3.13 -3.33
CA LYS A 231 -29.59 3.86 -3.64
C LYS A 231 -29.82 5.34 -3.34
N LYS A 232 -28.99 5.98 -2.49
CA LYS A 232 -29.01 7.45 -2.34
C LYS A 232 -28.05 8.06 -3.37
N GLU A 233 -28.54 9.04 -4.12
CA GLU A 233 -27.91 9.55 -5.34
C GLU A 233 -26.57 10.27 -5.08
N GLY A 234 -25.60 10.08 -5.99
CA GLY A 234 -24.41 10.94 -6.14
C GLY A 234 -23.07 10.46 -5.57
N THR A 235 -23.04 9.49 -4.66
CA THR A 235 -21.78 9.00 -4.05
C THR A 235 -21.38 7.62 -4.61
N GLN A 236 -20.12 7.46 -5.03
CA GLN A 236 -19.60 6.18 -5.49
C GLN A 236 -19.40 5.23 -4.28
N ALA A 237 -19.93 4.02 -4.38
CA ALA A 237 -19.69 2.94 -3.42
C ALA A 237 -18.89 1.81 -4.07
N ARG A 238 -18.02 1.18 -3.28
CA ARG A 238 -17.17 0.05 -3.68
C ARG A 238 -17.23 -0.99 -2.58
N LEU A 239 -17.48 -2.24 -2.96
CA LEU A 239 -17.34 -3.39 -2.07
C LEU A 239 -15.92 -3.94 -2.24
N ILE A 240 -15.20 -4.09 -1.13
CA ILE A 240 -13.89 -4.73 -1.07
C ILE A 240 -13.97 -5.89 -0.07
N GLU A 241 -13.26 -6.97 -0.35
CA GLU A 241 -13.20 -8.12 0.56
C GLU A 241 -12.32 -7.82 1.78
N ASP A 242 -11.19 -7.15 1.55
CA ASP A 242 -10.26 -6.69 2.58
C ASP A 242 -9.47 -5.46 2.12
N HIS A 243 -8.50 -5.04 2.94
CA HIS A 243 -7.63 -3.89 2.71
C HIS A 243 -6.80 -3.99 1.42
N THR A 244 -6.53 -5.20 0.92
CA THR A 244 -5.84 -5.43 -0.35
C THR A 244 -6.69 -5.09 -1.57
N GLY A 245 -7.98 -4.76 -1.39
CA GLY A 245 -8.86 -4.29 -2.46
C GLY A 245 -8.82 -2.78 -2.70
N LEU A 246 -8.07 -2.01 -1.91
CA LEU A 246 -8.04 -0.55 -1.98
C LEU A 246 -7.34 -0.05 -3.24
N ASP A 247 -8.03 0.80 -3.99
CA ASP A 247 -7.54 1.36 -5.24
C ASP A 247 -7.31 2.88 -5.09
N PRO A 248 -6.07 3.36 -5.31
CA PRO A 248 -5.75 4.79 -5.15
C PRO A 248 -6.55 5.70 -6.09
N ALA A 249 -6.98 5.22 -7.27
CA ALA A 249 -7.84 6.00 -8.17
C ALA A 249 -9.15 6.44 -7.51
N TRP A 250 -9.69 5.65 -6.57
CA TRP A 250 -10.94 6.00 -5.85
C TRP A 250 -10.73 7.11 -4.83
N LEU A 251 -9.50 7.26 -4.32
CA LEU A 251 -9.14 8.12 -3.20
C LEU A 251 -8.63 9.50 -3.65
N SER A 252 -8.23 9.62 -4.92
CA SER A 252 -7.71 10.85 -5.51
C SER A 252 -8.69 12.02 -5.34
N GLY A 253 -8.24 13.06 -4.65
CA GLY A 253 -9.03 14.27 -4.37
C GLY A 253 -10.20 14.08 -3.39
N LYS A 254 -10.36 12.90 -2.79
CA LYS A 254 -11.41 12.64 -1.79
C LYS A 254 -10.89 12.93 -0.39
N ARG A 255 -11.53 13.89 0.29
CA ARG A 255 -11.21 14.29 1.68
C ARG A 255 -12.06 13.56 2.72
N THR A 256 -13.21 13.03 2.31
CA THR A 256 -14.15 12.35 3.20
C THR A 256 -14.49 10.99 2.61
N ILE A 257 -14.34 9.94 3.40
CA ILE A 257 -14.61 8.55 3.02
C ILE A 257 -15.65 8.00 3.99
N GLY A 258 -16.76 7.48 3.47
CA GLY A 258 -17.67 6.66 4.27
C GLY A 258 -17.15 5.22 4.31
N LEU A 259 -16.96 4.67 5.51
CA LEU A 259 -16.57 3.28 5.70
C LEU A 259 -17.65 2.55 6.50
N THR A 260 -18.02 1.36 6.04
CA THR A 260 -18.93 0.47 6.73
C THR A 260 -18.49 -0.96 6.48
N ALA A 261 -19.00 -1.90 7.27
CA ALA A 261 -18.68 -3.31 7.17
C ALA A 261 -19.99 -4.10 7.20
N GLY A 262 -20.04 -5.21 6.45
CA GLY A 262 -21.17 -6.13 6.56
C GLY A 262 -21.23 -6.74 7.96
N ALA A 263 -22.41 -7.19 8.38
CA ALA A 263 -22.63 -7.76 9.72
C ALA A 263 -21.74 -8.98 10.05
N SER A 264 -21.22 -9.67 9.02
CA SER A 264 -20.31 -10.81 9.12
C SER A 264 -18.83 -10.45 9.01
N ALA A 265 -18.49 -9.19 8.69
CA ALA A 265 -17.12 -8.76 8.49
C ALA A 265 -16.43 -8.55 9.85
N PRO A 266 -15.30 -9.24 10.12
CA PRO A 266 -14.54 -9.03 11.35
C PRO A 266 -14.05 -7.59 11.50
N GLU A 267 -14.15 -7.04 12.71
CA GLU A 267 -13.69 -5.67 13.03
C GLU A 267 -12.21 -5.43 12.65
N ARG A 268 -11.38 -6.49 12.68
CA ARG A 268 -9.99 -6.43 12.22
C ARG A 268 -9.85 -5.97 10.76
N LEU A 269 -10.79 -6.34 9.87
CA LEU A 269 -10.73 -5.96 8.45
C LEU A 269 -10.98 -4.46 8.30
N VAL A 270 -11.89 -3.91 9.10
CA VAL A 270 -12.18 -2.47 9.14
C VAL A 270 -10.96 -1.70 9.60
N ARG A 271 -10.31 -2.16 10.67
CA ARG A 271 -9.07 -1.55 11.17
C ARG A 271 -7.96 -1.59 10.13
N GLN A 272 -7.74 -2.73 9.48
CA GLN A 272 -6.76 -2.85 8.40
C GLN A 272 -7.00 -1.87 7.24
N VAL A 273 -8.27 -1.64 6.87
CA VAL A 273 -8.62 -0.62 5.86
C VAL A 273 -8.30 0.79 6.35
N ILE A 274 -8.59 1.11 7.62
CA ILE A 274 -8.25 2.40 8.22
C ILE A 274 -6.73 2.60 8.26
N ASP A 275 -5.97 1.57 8.65
CA ASP A 275 -4.52 1.58 8.71
C ASP A 275 -3.91 1.83 7.32
N GLU A 276 -4.37 1.11 6.28
CA GLU A 276 -3.94 1.36 4.90
C GLU A 276 -4.24 2.80 4.44
N LEU A 277 -5.39 3.36 4.81
CA LEU A 277 -5.73 4.75 4.50
C LEU A 277 -4.87 5.76 5.27
N ALA A 278 -4.48 5.44 6.51
CA ALA A 278 -3.58 6.26 7.32
C ALA A 278 -2.15 6.31 6.74
N GLY A 279 -1.74 5.28 6.02
CA GLY A 279 -0.49 5.28 5.25
C GLY A 279 -0.41 6.33 4.13
N LEU A 280 -1.56 6.83 3.68
CA LEU A 280 -1.65 7.87 2.66
C LEU A 280 -1.60 9.29 3.26
N GLY A 281 -1.57 9.42 4.59
CA GLY A 281 -1.55 10.70 5.31
C GLY A 281 -2.50 10.72 6.50
N PRO A 282 -2.59 11.87 7.21
CA PRO A 282 -3.36 11.95 8.46
C PRO A 282 -4.84 11.57 8.28
N VAL A 283 -5.33 10.69 9.14
CA VAL A 283 -6.73 10.23 9.15
C VAL A 283 -7.41 10.58 10.47
N ALA A 284 -8.54 11.26 10.39
CA ALA A 284 -9.47 11.43 11.50
C ALA A 284 -10.65 10.46 11.33
N VAL A 285 -10.91 9.61 12.32
CA VAL A 285 -12.06 8.69 12.30
C VAL A 285 -13.19 9.27 13.15
N GLU A 286 -14.37 9.39 12.57
CA GLU A 286 -15.59 9.84 13.23
C GLU A 286 -16.63 8.71 13.17
N ASP A 287 -16.99 8.16 14.32
CA ASP A 287 -18.13 7.26 14.41
C ASP A 287 -19.44 8.03 14.15
N ARG A 288 -20.24 7.53 13.22
CA ARG A 288 -21.54 8.08 12.87
C ARG A 288 -22.59 6.99 13.07
N THR A 289 -23.39 7.13 14.12
CA THR A 289 -24.59 6.33 14.32
C THR A 289 -25.63 6.78 13.31
N VAL A 290 -25.88 5.94 12.30
CA VAL A 290 -26.81 6.29 11.20
C VAL A 290 -28.24 5.84 11.52
N ALA A 291 -28.38 4.90 12.46
CA ALA A 291 -29.62 4.45 13.09
C ALA A 291 -29.33 3.86 14.48
N GLU A 292 -30.18 4.11 15.47
CA GLU A 292 -30.16 3.34 16.73
C GLU A 292 -31.03 2.09 16.54
N GLU A 293 -30.41 0.91 16.54
CA GLU A 293 -31.14 -0.36 16.54
C GLU A 293 -31.25 -0.90 17.97
N SER A 294 -32.41 -0.71 18.61
CA SER A 294 -32.77 -1.41 19.84
C SER A 294 -33.32 -2.80 19.50
N ILE A 295 -32.51 -3.85 19.61
CA ILE A 295 -32.98 -5.21 19.35
C ILE A 295 -33.30 -5.88 20.69
N GLN A 296 -34.59 -6.04 20.98
CA GLN A 296 -35.07 -6.84 22.11
C GLN A 296 -35.62 -8.17 21.56
N PHE A 297 -34.91 -9.26 21.82
CA PHE A 297 -35.36 -10.60 21.42
C PHE A 297 -36.16 -11.24 22.54
N ASN A 298 -37.45 -11.46 22.32
CA ASN A 298 -38.24 -12.39 23.11
C ASN A 298 -38.15 -13.79 22.48
N LEU A 299 -37.94 -14.81 23.31
CA LEU A 299 -37.99 -16.21 22.92
C LEU A 299 -39.39 -16.56 22.37
N PRO A 300 -39.49 -17.40 21.31
CA PRO A 300 -40.76 -17.93 20.85
C PRO A 300 -41.44 -18.72 21.98
N ARG A 301 -42.76 -18.60 22.11
CA ARG A 301 -43.58 -19.34 23.11
C ARG A 301 -43.49 -20.86 22.98
N GLU A 302 -42.90 -21.37 21.91
CA GLU A 302 -42.67 -22.81 21.69
C GLU A 302 -41.40 -23.33 22.39
N VAL A 303 -40.59 -22.44 22.98
CA VAL A 303 -39.33 -22.76 23.68
C VAL A 303 -39.22 -22.09 25.06
N THR A 304 -40.31 -21.50 25.56
CA THR A 304 -40.46 -20.97 26.93
C THR A 304 -41.55 -21.78 27.63
#